data_AF-A0ABD5RM77-F1
#
_entry.id   AF-A0ABD5RM77-F1
#
_cell.length_a   1.000
_cell.length_b   1.000
_cell.length_c   1.000
_cell.angle_alpha   90.00
_cell.angle_beta   90.00
_cell.angle_gamma   90.00
#
_symmetry.space_group_name_H-M   'P 1'
#
loop_
_entity.id
_entity.type
_entity.pdbx_description
1 polymer ?
#
loop_
_entity_poly.entity_id
_entity_poly.type
_entity_poly.pdbx_seq_one_letter_code
_entity_poly.pdbx_strand_id
1 'polypeptide(L)' 'MRRRDPSVAAGDGDGDEEPAVCPYCEGTNTEREHPKGPSLCRSIHFCEDCQEPFEAVG' A
#
# COMPACT_ATOMS: atom_id res chain seq x y z
N MET A 1 -38.79 -8.77 6.48
CA MET A 1 -37.60 -9.47 5.95
C MET A 1 -36.84 -8.54 5.00
N ARG A 2 -35.91 -7.73 5.52
CA ARG A 2 -35.02 -6.91 4.68
C ARG A 2 -33.81 -7.77 4.33
N ARG A 3 -33.63 -8.09 3.04
CA ARG A 3 -32.48 -8.84 2.55
C ARG A 3 -31.24 -7.96 2.76
N ARG A 4 -30.29 -8.44 3.56
CA ARG A 4 -28.98 -7.80 3.74
C ARG A 4 -28.22 -8.01 2.45
N ASP A 5 -27.97 -6.92 1.74
CA ASP A 5 -27.18 -6.91 0.51
C ASP A 5 -25.69 -7.08 0.89
N PRO A 6 -25.05 -8.20 0.51
CA PRO A 6 -23.65 -8.46 0.91
C PRO A 6 -22.64 -7.69 0.06
N SER A 7 -23.05 -6.77 -0.83
CA SER A 7 -22.16 -6.09 -1.76
C SER A 7 -21.25 -5.03 -1.10
N VAL A 8 -21.37 -4.81 0.21
CA VAL A 8 -20.48 -3.94 1.00
C VAL A 8 -19.60 -4.74 1.98
N ALA A 9 -19.20 -5.93 1.60
CA ALA A 9 -18.01 -6.55 2.17
C ALA A 9 -16.85 -6.34 1.19
N ALA A 10 -16.55 -5.08 0.85
CA ALA A 10 -15.16 -4.76 0.55
C ALA A 10 -14.45 -5.05 1.85
N GLY A 11 -13.83 -6.23 1.94
CA GLY A 11 -12.96 -6.53 3.05
C GLY A 11 -11.98 -5.37 3.14
N ASP A 12 -12.03 -4.64 4.24
CA ASP A 12 -10.86 -4.02 4.85
C ASP A 12 -9.84 -5.16 5.07
N GLY A 13 -9.26 -5.61 3.96
CA GLY A 13 -7.98 -6.29 3.97
C GLY A 13 -7.03 -5.19 4.38
N ASP A 14 -6.89 -5.07 5.70
CA ASP A 14 -5.64 -4.73 6.36
C ASP A 14 -4.57 -5.55 5.65
N GLY A 15 -4.07 -4.96 4.56
CA GLY A 15 -3.00 -5.53 3.78
C GLY A 15 -1.84 -5.59 4.74
N ASP A 16 -1.39 -6.80 5.01
CA ASP A 16 -0.11 -7.10 5.62
C ASP A 16 0.96 -6.47 4.71
N GLU A 17 1.14 -5.17 4.89
CA GLU A 17 2.07 -4.31 4.17
C GLU A 17 3.39 -4.52 4.88
N GLU A 18 4.13 -5.57 4.51
CA GLU A 18 5.49 -5.68 5.03
C GLU A 18 6.24 -4.39 4.66
N PRO A 19 6.82 -3.67 5.64
CA PRO A 19 7.51 -2.43 5.38
C PRO A 19 8.71 -2.73 4.47
N ALA A 20 8.67 -2.19 3.25
CA ALA A 20 9.72 -2.42 2.28
C ALA A 20 11.02 -1.73 2.73
N VAL A 21 12.15 -2.40 2.56
CA VAL A 21 13.45 -1.79 2.83
C VAL A 21 13.81 -0.84 1.69
N CYS A 22 14.11 0.41 2.02
CA CYS A 22 14.50 1.42 1.04
C CYS A 22 15.86 1.04 0.40
N PRO A 23 15.97 0.92 -0.93
CA PRO A 23 17.25 0.58 -1.59
C PRO A 23 18.27 1.72 -1.57
N TYR A 24 17.87 2.93 -1.18
CA TYR A 24 18.72 4.12 -1.17
C TYR A 24 19.41 4.35 0.18
N CYS A 25 18.68 4.20 1.30
CA CYS A 25 19.19 4.40 2.66
C CYS A 25 19.14 3.13 3.53
N GLU A 26 18.64 2.01 3.02
CA GLU A 26 18.46 0.75 3.78
C GLU A 26 17.50 0.89 4.99
N GLY A 27 16.73 1.99 5.04
CA GLY A 27 15.75 2.26 6.07
C GLY A 27 14.49 1.41 5.92
N THR A 28 13.86 1.07 7.05
CA THR A 28 12.58 0.36 7.11
C THR A 28 11.38 1.29 7.30
N ASN A 29 11.62 2.59 7.46
CA ASN A 29 10.55 3.58 7.61
C ASN A 29 9.98 3.97 6.24
N THR A 30 9.16 3.08 5.68
CA THR A 30 8.57 3.25 4.35
C THR A 30 7.07 2.97 4.38
N GLU A 31 6.30 3.77 3.66
CA GLU A 31 4.84 3.63 3.56
C GLU A 31 4.44 3.26 2.13
N ARG A 32 3.51 2.30 1.96
CA ARG A 32 2.99 1.97 0.63
C ARG A 32 1.98 3.02 0.18
N GLU A 33 2.33 3.76 -0.86
CA GLU A 33 1.45 4.74 -1.48
C GLU A 33 0.59 4.04 -2.54
N HIS A 34 -0.71 3.93 -2.26
CA HIS A 34 -1.68 3.50 -3.25
C HIS A 34 -2.32 4.71 -3.90
N PRO A 35 -2.06 4.98 -5.19
CA PRO A 35 -2.88 5.92 -5.91
C PRO A 35 -4.32 5.38 -5.94
N LYS A 36 -5.22 6.02 -5.16
CA LYS A 36 -6.65 5.72 -5.15
C LYS A 36 -7.23 6.06 -6.53
N GLY A 37 -7.23 5.08 -7.43
CA GLY A 37 -7.75 5.25 -8.77
C GLY A 37 -8.02 3.91 -9.45
N PRO A 38 -8.98 3.85 -10.39
CA PRO A 38 -9.39 2.61 -11.07
C PRO A 38 -8.34 2.05 -12.04
N SER A 39 -7.16 2.66 -12.15
CA SER A 39 -6.34 2.54 -13.36
C SER A 39 -4.98 1.88 -13.20
N LEU A 40 -4.29 1.94 -12.05
CA LEU A 40 -2.96 1.32 -11.94
C LEU A 40 -2.66 0.92 -10.49
N CYS A 41 -2.70 -0.38 -10.19
CA CYS A 41 -2.08 -0.96 -9.00
C CYS A 41 -0.56 -0.90 -9.14
N ARG A 42 0.04 0.29 -9.11
CA ARG A 42 1.48 0.43 -8.88
C ARG A 42 1.67 0.59 -7.39
N SER A 43 2.30 -0.39 -6.77
CA SER A 43 2.74 -0.36 -5.38
C SER A 43 4.02 0.46 -5.30
N ILE A 44 3.87 1.78 -5.26
CA ILE A 44 4.99 2.69 -4.98
C ILE A 44 5.10 2.80 -3.47
N HIS A 45 6.30 2.75 -2.94
CA HIS A 45 6.59 3.00 -1.52
C HIS A 45 7.27 4.35 -1.38
N PHE A 46 6.96 5.08 -0.33
CA PHE A 46 7.61 6.34 0.00
C PHE A 46 8.50 6.11 1.22
N CYS A 47 9.79 6.42 1.11
CA CYS A 47 10.71 6.33 2.24
C CYS A 47 10.67 7.65 3.03
N GLU A 48 10.33 7.61 4.32
CA GLU A 48 10.32 8.80 5.16
C GLU A 48 11.74 9.25 5.59
N ASP A 49 12.72 8.35 5.57
CA ASP A 49 14.11 8.65 5.94
C ASP A 49 14.83 9.44 4.82
N CYS A 50 14.71 8.93 3.60
CA CYS A 50 15.24 9.57 2.39
C CYS A 50 14.28 10.62 1.80
N GLN A 51 13.00 10.62 2.19
CA GLN A 51 11.91 11.41 1.60
C GLN A 51 11.75 11.22 0.08
N GLU A 52 12.04 10.01 -0.41
CA GLU A 52 12.05 9.67 -1.84
C GLU A 52 11.10 8.50 -2.13
N PRO A 53 10.33 8.56 -3.24
CA PRO A 53 9.52 7.43 -3.70
C PRO A 53 10.39 6.36 -4.36
N PHE A 54 10.07 5.10 -4.11
CA PHE A 54 10.74 3.94 -4.68
C PHE A 54 9.76 2.81 -4.98
N GLU A 55 10.11 1.93 -5.90
CA GLU A 55 9.36 0.70 -6.13
C GLU A 55 9.91 -0.38 -5.19
N ALA A 56 9.05 -0.97 -4.34
CA ALA A 56 9.49 -2.09 -3.52
C ALA A 56 9.79 -3.30 -4.42
N VAL A 57 11.04 -3.73 -4.41
CA VAL A 57 11.48 -4.99 -5.00
C VAL A 57 11.17 -6.10 -4.00
N GLY A 58 9.96 -6.65 -4.08
CA GLY A 58 9.58 -7.90 -3.41
C GLY A 58 10.23 -9.12 -4.05
#